data_AF-A0A4Q2DBG1-F1
#
_entry.id   AF-A0A4Q2DBG1-F1
#
_cell.length_a   1.000
_cell.length_b   1.000
_cell.length_c   1.000
_cell.angle_alpha   90.00
_cell.angle_beta   90.00
_cell.angle_gamma   90.00
#
_symmetry.space_group_name_H-M   'P 1'
#
loop_
_entity.id
_entity.type
_entity.pdbx_description
1 polymer ?
#
loop_
_entity_poly.entity_id
_entity_poly.type
_entity_poly.pdbx_seq_one_letter_code
_entity_poly.pdbx_strand_id
1 'polypeptide(L)'
;MNEYAKNIFIEQPNRFFVRSMVITERQAQVFHFDRSGVQHSPLFNIHDKPETLVRLILGLLTSQERMLGLDDTIQWTASPDGTKTRGFVRTVGPNAVATTYELITSEDPIVRSNLLGRGTTCWAANSDGGEKLIIKDYWIVDSPADRRPSEFSLLEEVEGLPGVCQMISYEDNRAQTRDFRGDTSSFPQGVFLNRRNIRIVMKAHGPLIESFTSIEQLLGALRDAIAAHKALVTRNIIHRDISPNNILLREGGTKEGPRGIIIDLDHALRTTGPASEVCVDFKTGTRMFQSAMVLKSCEMFPEYIPLYDYLDDLEAFFWVLVYIIISYRPNGDRMPRTGFQDRTMRGWSQEGPGIAHDCKRSFLIFSSTVYAMRKTMDPGWQVIYDDLFLGFRTFVRDITDEKDSLLYTSCTELPDGTLAPSRFEPILARIDDHYNRVLALFDVALEKIATCSPTIAPGPSNPPTQPAFTPAPLSTNSGHASDSPSVATSTTTVEEAILVEKTSTSPLDTKSVCASSSSSHAANLSTPHPRPKRRSKEAELDDELSKDPKRRCPPSRRQFREILGPVYQFCRALLE
;
A
#
# COMPACT_ATOMS: atom_id res chain seq x y z
N MET A 1 5.11 12.37 -18.06
CA MET A 1 3.81 11.66 -18.23
C MET A 1 3.51 10.75 -17.04
N ASN A 2 4.47 9.92 -16.59
CA ASN A 2 4.25 8.99 -15.46
C ASN A 2 3.77 9.67 -14.17
N GLU A 3 4.40 10.77 -13.74
CA GLU A 3 3.97 11.51 -12.54
C GLU A 3 2.55 12.06 -12.65
N TYR A 4 2.16 12.57 -13.82
CA TYR A 4 0.78 13.01 -14.06
C TYR A 4 -0.21 11.86 -13.98
N ALA A 5 0.12 10.70 -14.56
CA ALA A 5 -0.74 9.52 -14.48
C ALA A 5 -0.89 9.03 -13.03
N LYS A 6 0.20 8.99 -12.26
CA LYS A 6 0.18 8.66 -10.83
C LYS A 6 -0.77 9.60 -10.06
N ASN A 7 -0.61 10.91 -10.24
CA ASN A 7 -1.48 11.90 -9.58
C ASN A 7 -2.94 11.73 -9.98
N ILE A 8 -3.25 11.42 -11.25
CA ILE A 8 -4.63 11.15 -11.69
C ILE A 8 -5.20 9.93 -10.97
N PHE A 9 -4.44 8.84 -10.78
CA PHE A 9 -4.93 7.68 -10.01
C PHE A 9 -5.14 8.00 -8.53
N ILE A 10 -4.37 8.91 -7.95
CA ILE A 10 -4.52 9.34 -6.56
C ILE A 10 -5.79 10.20 -6.40
N GLU A 11 -5.95 11.21 -7.27
CA GLU A 11 -7.07 12.16 -7.23
C GLU A 11 -8.39 11.58 -7.76
N GLN A 12 -8.31 10.53 -8.59
CA GLN A 12 -9.45 9.83 -9.17
C GLN A 12 -9.32 8.32 -8.89
N PRO A 13 -9.49 7.90 -7.63
CA PRO A 13 -9.19 6.53 -7.21
C PRO A 13 -10.16 5.48 -7.76
N ASN A 14 -11.27 5.89 -8.36
CA ASN A 14 -12.18 5.01 -9.08
C ASN A 14 -11.75 4.77 -10.54
N ARG A 15 -10.47 4.89 -10.89
CA ARG A 15 -9.96 4.63 -12.24
C ARG A 15 -9.36 3.23 -12.40
N PHE A 16 -9.77 2.55 -13.47
CA PHE A 16 -9.09 1.36 -13.97
C PHE A 16 -7.88 1.69 -14.85
N PHE A 17 -7.98 2.75 -15.65
CA PHE A 17 -6.89 3.22 -16.52
C PHE A 17 -6.96 4.74 -16.76
N VAL A 18 -5.85 5.28 -17.28
CA VAL A 18 -5.71 6.67 -17.74
C VAL A 18 -5.19 6.67 -19.17
N ARG A 19 -5.89 7.36 -20.08
CA ARG A 19 -5.36 7.67 -21.41
C ARG A 19 -4.97 9.14 -21.47
N SER A 20 -3.83 9.42 -22.07
CA SER A 20 -3.31 10.77 -22.26
C SER A 20 -2.67 10.89 -23.64
N MET A 21 -2.55 12.10 -24.15
CA MET A 21 -1.94 12.36 -25.46
C MET A 21 -0.92 13.48 -25.34
N VAL A 22 0.21 13.33 -26.03
CA VAL A 22 1.18 14.41 -26.26
C VAL A 22 0.95 14.88 -27.69
N ILE A 23 0.75 16.19 -27.87
CA ILE A 23 0.52 16.81 -29.18
C ILE A 23 1.55 17.91 -29.38
N THR A 24 2.15 17.93 -30.56
CA THR A 24 2.99 19.03 -31.07
C THR A 24 2.30 19.67 -32.27
N GLU A 25 2.96 20.64 -32.89
CA GLU A 25 2.44 21.33 -34.07
C GLU A 25 2.09 20.38 -35.23
N ARG A 26 2.77 19.23 -35.34
CA ARG A 26 2.59 18.29 -36.45
C ARG A 26 2.32 16.86 -36.03
N GLN A 27 2.62 16.48 -34.80
CA GLN A 27 2.59 15.07 -34.40
C GLN A 27 1.80 14.87 -33.12
N ALA A 28 1.23 13.68 -32.97
CA ALA A 28 0.62 13.25 -31.72
C ALA A 28 1.04 11.81 -31.39
N GLN A 29 1.06 11.52 -30.08
CA GLN A 29 1.28 10.19 -29.53
C GLN A 29 0.32 9.95 -28.36
N VAL A 30 -0.29 8.77 -28.34
CA VAL A 30 -1.23 8.38 -27.29
C VAL A 30 -0.53 7.46 -26.30
N PHE A 31 -0.80 7.67 -25.03
CA PHE A 31 -0.33 6.86 -23.91
C PHE A 31 -1.53 6.28 -23.17
N HIS A 32 -1.43 5.01 -22.80
CA HIS A 32 -2.36 4.29 -21.96
C HIS A 32 -1.63 3.79 -20.73
N PHE A 33 -2.10 4.19 -19.55
CA PHE A 33 -1.57 3.80 -18.25
C PHE A 33 -2.62 2.98 -17.51
N ASP A 34 -2.24 1.79 -17.06
CA ASP A 34 -3.05 0.95 -16.18
C ASP A 34 -2.13 0.24 -15.16
N ARG A 35 -2.69 -0.70 -14.39
CA ARG A 35 -1.93 -1.43 -13.36
C ARG A 35 -0.95 -2.47 -13.91
N SER A 36 -0.96 -2.71 -15.23
CA SER A 36 0.01 -3.52 -15.97
C SER A 36 1.08 -2.67 -16.66
N GLY A 37 1.01 -1.34 -16.55
CA GLY A 37 2.06 -0.40 -16.96
C GLY A 37 1.62 0.59 -18.01
N VAL A 38 2.55 0.98 -18.86
CA VAL A 38 2.31 1.91 -19.95
C VAL A 38 2.32 1.19 -21.31
N GLN A 39 1.39 1.57 -22.18
CA GLN A 39 1.41 1.28 -23.62
C GLN A 39 1.34 2.61 -24.35
N HIS A 40 2.03 2.75 -25.46
CA HIS A 40 1.92 3.96 -26.28
C HIS A 40 1.82 3.61 -27.76
N SER A 41 1.14 4.47 -28.52
CA SER A 41 1.12 4.37 -29.96
C SER A 41 2.47 4.79 -30.55
N PRO A 42 2.74 4.49 -31.84
CA PRO A 42 3.70 5.26 -32.62
C PRO A 42 3.30 6.74 -32.70
N LEU A 43 4.27 7.60 -33.02
CA LEU A 43 3.98 8.97 -33.43
C LEU A 43 3.23 8.98 -34.76
N PHE A 44 2.20 9.79 -34.88
CA PHE A 44 1.52 10.03 -36.15
C PHE A 44 1.43 11.52 -36.46
N ASN A 45 1.50 11.87 -37.75
CA ASN A 45 1.32 13.24 -38.19
C ASN A 45 -0.17 13.60 -38.20
N ILE A 46 -0.55 14.65 -37.47
CA ILE A 46 -1.94 15.07 -37.32
C ILE A 46 -2.52 15.69 -38.58
N HIS A 47 -1.69 16.21 -39.48
CA HIS A 47 -2.12 16.77 -40.77
C HIS A 47 -2.30 15.69 -41.83
N ASP A 48 -1.53 14.60 -41.75
CA ASP A 48 -1.67 13.45 -42.65
C ASP A 48 -2.85 12.56 -42.25
N LYS A 49 -3.18 12.51 -40.94
CA LYS A 49 -4.27 11.70 -40.37
C LYS A 49 -5.19 12.51 -39.45
N PRO A 50 -5.84 13.59 -39.95
CA PRO A 50 -6.68 14.46 -39.11
C PRO A 50 -7.88 13.73 -38.51
N GLU A 51 -8.44 12.74 -39.21
CA GLU A 51 -9.53 11.91 -38.72
C GLU A 51 -9.12 11.08 -37.49
N THR A 52 -7.85 10.68 -37.39
CA THR A 52 -7.33 9.97 -36.22
C THR A 52 -7.30 10.89 -35.01
N LEU A 53 -6.83 12.13 -35.17
CA LEU A 53 -6.84 13.12 -34.10
C LEU A 53 -8.26 13.44 -33.64
N VAL A 54 -9.20 13.65 -34.57
CA VAL A 54 -10.61 13.94 -34.23
C VAL A 54 -11.23 12.77 -33.44
N ARG A 55 -11.00 11.52 -33.87
CA ARG A 55 -11.51 10.34 -33.14
C ARG A 55 -10.95 10.26 -31.71
N LEU A 56 -9.67 10.55 -31.53
CA LEU A 56 -9.04 10.56 -30.20
C LEU A 56 -9.67 11.63 -29.29
N ILE A 57 -9.87 12.84 -29.81
CA ILE A 57 -10.53 13.93 -29.05
C ILE A 57 -11.96 13.51 -28.68
N LEU A 58 -12.74 12.99 -29.64
CA LEU A 58 -14.11 12.52 -29.37
C LEU A 58 -14.13 11.38 -28.33
N GLY A 59 -13.12 10.52 -28.34
CA GLY A 59 -12.97 9.45 -27.35
C GLY A 59 -12.70 9.96 -25.94
N LEU A 60 -11.92 11.02 -25.81
CA LEU A 60 -11.66 11.68 -24.53
C LEU A 60 -12.84 12.53 -24.04
N LEU A 61 -13.76 12.92 -24.95
CA LEU A 61 -14.97 13.70 -24.64
C LEU A 61 -16.24 12.84 -24.47
N THR A 62 -16.12 11.51 -24.47
CA THR A 62 -17.27 10.62 -24.27
C THR A 62 -17.86 10.76 -22.86
N SER A 63 -19.18 10.65 -22.73
CA SER A 63 -19.86 10.58 -21.43
C SER A 63 -19.92 9.15 -20.86
N GLN A 64 -19.36 8.16 -21.57
CA GLN A 64 -19.30 6.78 -21.09
C GLN A 64 -18.10 6.59 -20.16
N GLU A 65 -18.37 6.61 -18.85
CA GLU A 65 -17.37 6.50 -17.77
C GLU A 65 -16.39 5.34 -17.96
N ARG A 66 -16.90 4.14 -18.24
CA ARG A 66 -16.06 2.95 -18.46
C ARG A 66 -15.10 3.10 -19.65
N MET A 67 -15.47 3.86 -20.68
CA MET A 67 -14.56 4.15 -21.80
C MET A 67 -13.49 5.19 -21.45
N LEU A 68 -13.80 6.10 -20.51
CA LEU A 68 -12.83 7.03 -19.92
C LEU A 68 -11.91 6.36 -18.89
N GLY A 69 -12.16 5.10 -18.57
CA GLY A 69 -11.40 4.33 -17.59
C GLY A 69 -11.87 4.51 -16.15
N LEU A 70 -13.08 5.03 -15.94
CA LEU A 70 -13.72 5.11 -14.63
C LEU A 70 -14.51 3.83 -14.31
N ASP A 71 -14.54 3.47 -13.04
CA ASP A 71 -15.39 2.43 -12.46
C ASP A 71 -16.83 2.96 -12.35
N ASP A 72 -17.69 2.48 -13.24
CA ASP A 72 -19.11 2.85 -13.37
C ASP A 72 -20.01 2.23 -12.29
N THR A 73 -19.43 1.49 -11.34
CA THR A 73 -20.12 1.04 -10.13
C THR A 73 -20.02 2.04 -8.99
N ILE A 74 -19.06 2.98 -9.05
CA ILE A 74 -18.89 4.05 -8.06
C ILE A 74 -19.51 5.31 -8.65
N GLN A 75 -20.51 5.86 -7.99
CA GLN A 75 -21.28 7.01 -8.47
C GLN A 75 -21.33 8.10 -7.42
N TRP A 76 -21.31 9.35 -7.87
CA TRP A 76 -21.35 10.53 -7.00
C TRP A 76 -22.58 11.37 -7.32
N THR A 77 -23.23 11.87 -6.28
CA THR A 77 -24.14 13.02 -6.42
C THR A 77 -23.34 14.27 -6.11
N ALA A 78 -23.45 15.28 -6.96
CA ALA A 78 -22.82 16.57 -6.77
C ALA A 78 -23.88 17.67 -6.62
N SER A 79 -23.58 18.68 -5.81
CA SER A 79 -24.33 19.93 -5.80
C SER A 79 -24.09 20.72 -7.10
N PRO A 80 -24.91 21.77 -7.38
CA PRO A 80 -24.78 22.56 -8.60
C PRO A 80 -23.42 23.24 -8.80
N ASP A 81 -22.65 23.43 -7.73
CA ASP A 81 -21.27 23.97 -7.74
C ASP A 81 -20.19 22.91 -8.03
N GLY A 82 -20.59 21.64 -8.20
CA GLY A 82 -19.69 20.51 -8.48
C GLY A 82 -19.14 19.81 -7.23
N THR A 83 -19.51 20.25 -6.03
CA THR A 83 -19.07 19.61 -4.79
C THR A 83 -19.75 18.24 -4.62
N LYS A 84 -18.97 17.19 -4.36
CA LYS A 84 -19.52 15.84 -4.11
C LYS A 84 -20.28 15.84 -2.78
N THR A 85 -21.58 15.57 -2.82
CA THR A 85 -22.45 15.55 -1.64
C THR A 85 -22.69 14.14 -1.12
N ARG A 86 -22.77 13.14 -2.00
CA ARG A 86 -23.00 11.73 -1.66
C ARG A 86 -22.25 10.82 -2.63
N GLY A 87 -21.79 9.68 -2.15
CA GLY A 87 -21.15 8.65 -2.98
C GLY A 87 -21.81 7.31 -2.77
N PHE A 88 -21.84 6.47 -3.80
CA PHE A 88 -22.41 5.12 -3.74
C PHE A 88 -21.51 4.14 -4.45
N VAL A 89 -21.45 2.91 -3.94
CA VAL A 89 -20.78 1.79 -4.60
C VAL A 89 -21.76 0.66 -4.76
N ARG A 90 -22.01 0.26 -6.00
CA ARG A 90 -22.78 -0.95 -6.32
C ARG A 90 -21.83 -2.15 -6.41
N THR A 91 -22.17 -3.24 -5.72
CA THR A 91 -21.43 -4.50 -5.75
C THR A 91 -22.33 -5.66 -6.15
N VAL A 92 -21.80 -6.68 -6.81
CA VAL A 92 -22.51 -7.92 -7.15
C VAL A 92 -21.73 -9.12 -6.62
N GLY A 93 -22.12 -9.61 -5.45
CA GLY A 93 -21.42 -10.72 -4.79
C GLY A 93 -21.59 -12.07 -5.51
N PRO A 94 -20.99 -13.16 -4.98
CA PRO A 94 -21.04 -14.49 -5.61
C PRO A 94 -22.45 -15.04 -5.80
N ASN A 95 -23.39 -14.63 -4.95
CA ASN A 95 -24.80 -14.99 -5.02
C ASN A 95 -25.58 -14.23 -6.12
N ALA A 96 -24.90 -13.45 -6.96
CA ALA A 96 -25.47 -12.59 -8.00
C ALA A 96 -26.46 -11.53 -7.49
N VAL A 97 -26.46 -11.25 -6.19
CA VAL A 97 -27.26 -10.20 -5.58
C VAL A 97 -26.51 -8.88 -5.65
N ALA A 98 -27.15 -7.86 -6.22
CA ALA A 98 -26.62 -6.52 -6.26
C ALA A 98 -26.92 -5.80 -4.94
N THR A 99 -25.88 -5.28 -4.28
CA THR A 99 -25.97 -4.48 -3.06
C THR A 99 -25.39 -3.09 -3.35
N THR A 100 -25.95 -2.04 -2.77
CA THR A 100 -25.43 -0.68 -2.90
C THR A 100 -25.08 -0.15 -1.53
N TYR A 101 -23.84 0.31 -1.34
CA TYR A 101 -23.38 0.92 -0.11
C TYR A 101 -23.22 2.42 -0.29
N GLU A 102 -23.59 3.19 0.71
CA GLU A 102 -23.34 4.64 0.74
C GLU A 102 -21.92 4.89 1.27
N LEU A 103 -21.12 5.61 0.49
CA LEU A 103 -19.77 6.01 0.86
C LEU A 103 -19.79 7.08 1.94
N ILE A 104 -18.90 6.96 2.91
CA ILE A 104 -18.68 7.98 3.94
C ILE A 104 -17.82 9.09 3.32
N THR A 105 -18.45 10.12 2.76
CA THR A 105 -17.75 11.19 2.03
C THR A 105 -16.92 12.12 2.91
N SER A 106 -17.04 12.04 4.23
CA SER A 106 -16.20 12.75 5.18
C SER A 106 -14.84 12.08 5.43
N GLU A 107 -14.66 10.86 4.92
CA GLU A 107 -13.41 10.11 5.03
C GLU A 107 -12.84 9.88 3.62
N ASP A 108 -11.63 10.39 3.40
CA ASP A 108 -10.96 10.17 2.12
C ASP A 108 -10.57 8.70 1.94
N PRO A 109 -10.66 8.16 0.71
CA PRO A 109 -10.22 6.80 0.45
C PRO A 109 -8.72 6.66 0.66
N ILE A 110 -8.29 5.50 1.17
CA ILE A 110 -6.87 5.17 1.29
C ILE A 110 -6.41 4.68 -0.08
N VAL A 111 -5.47 5.39 -0.73
CA VAL A 111 -4.99 5.08 -2.08
C VAL A 111 -3.50 4.77 -2.07
N ARG A 112 -3.10 3.62 -2.63
CA ARG A 112 -1.68 3.32 -2.91
C ARG A 112 -1.24 3.98 -4.22
N SER A 113 -0.18 4.78 -4.16
CA SER A 113 0.33 5.62 -5.26
C SER A 113 1.09 4.86 -6.36
N ASN A 114 1.43 3.58 -6.14
CA ASN A 114 2.15 2.78 -7.12
C ASN A 114 1.33 2.61 -8.40
N LEU A 115 1.87 3.06 -9.53
CA LEU A 115 1.22 2.94 -10.84
C LEU A 115 1.07 1.48 -11.26
N LEU A 116 2.16 0.71 -11.10
CA LEU A 116 2.24 -0.73 -11.38
C LEU A 116 1.85 -1.56 -10.15
N GLY A 117 1.21 -2.70 -10.38
CA GLY A 117 0.97 -3.68 -9.32
C GLY A 117 -0.46 -3.69 -8.81
N ARG A 118 -0.63 -3.73 -7.49
CA ARG A 118 -1.95 -3.94 -6.85
C ARG A 118 -2.85 -2.72 -6.88
N GLY A 119 -2.28 -1.51 -6.80
CA GLY A 119 -3.05 -0.27 -6.83
C GLY A 119 -4.20 -0.22 -5.82
N THR A 120 -3.97 -0.75 -4.60
CA THR A 120 -5.00 -0.92 -3.57
C THR A 120 -5.67 0.41 -3.23
N THR A 121 -7.00 0.41 -3.21
CA THR A 121 -7.86 1.52 -2.83
C THR A 121 -8.88 1.03 -1.81
N CYS A 122 -8.96 1.67 -0.64
CA CYS A 122 -9.95 1.33 0.38
C CYS A 122 -10.92 2.50 0.58
N TRP A 123 -12.21 2.21 0.53
CA TRP A 123 -13.29 3.16 0.72
C TRP A 123 -14.05 2.86 2.01
N ALA A 124 -14.33 3.88 2.80
CA ALA A 124 -15.23 3.77 3.94
C ALA A 124 -16.69 3.87 3.46
N ALA A 125 -17.56 2.98 3.94
CA ALA A 125 -18.96 2.94 3.55
C ALA A 125 -19.86 2.55 4.73
N ASN A 126 -21.16 2.81 4.63
CA ASN A 126 -22.16 2.31 5.58
C ASN A 126 -22.94 1.15 4.98
N SER A 127 -23.24 0.15 5.81
CA SER A 127 -24.26 -0.85 5.53
C SER A 127 -25.67 -0.22 5.62
N ASP A 128 -26.68 -0.92 5.12
CA ASP A 128 -28.10 -0.52 5.29
C ASP A 128 -28.50 -0.40 6.77
N GLY A 129 -27.81 -1.14 7.65
CA GLY A 129 -28.00 -1.10 9.10
C GLY A 129 -27.22 0.03 9.81
N GLY A 130 -26.46 0.84 9.07
CA GLY A 130 -25.63 1.91 9.62
C GLY A 130 -24.29 1.46 10.20
N GLU A 131 -23.90 0.19 10.00
CA GLU A 131 -22.57 -0.30 10.39
C GLU A 131 -21.52 0.20 9.41
N LYS A 132 -20.37 0.64 9.92
CA LYS A 132 -19.24 1.04 9.09
C LYS A 132 -18.57 -0.18 8.46
N LEU A 133 -18.32 -0.09 7.16
CA LEU A 133 -17.68 -1.10 6.32
C LEU A 133 -16.48 -0.51 5.59
N ILE A 134 -15.58 -1.38 5.15
CA ILE A 134 -14.50 -1.03 4.23
C ILE A 134 -14.71 -1.78 2.91
N ILE A 135 -14.60 -1.07 1.79
CA ILE A 135 -14.60 -1.64 0.45
C ILE A 135 -13.18 -1.53 -0.10
N LYS A 136 -12.50 -2.66 -0.30
CA LYS A 136 -11.13 -2.75 -0.78
C LYS A 136 -11.11 -3.18 -2.25
N ASP A 137 -10.61 -2.31 -3.11
CA ASP A 137 -10.36 -2.57 -4.53
C ASP A 137 -8.87 -2.77 -4.78
N TYR A 138 -8.50 -3.81 -5.53
CA TYR A 138 -7.10 -4.06 -5.87
C TYR A 138 -6.96 -4.95 -7.11
N TRP A 139 -5.72 -5.09 -7.60
CA TRP A 139 -5.40 -5.81 -8.83
C TRP A 139 -4.44 -6.96 -8.55
N ILE A 140 -4.74 -8.13 -9.10
CA ILE A 140 -3.84 -9.29 -9.03
C ILE A 140 -3.44 -9.76 -10.41
N VAL A 141 -2.27 -10.38 -10.49
CA VAL A 141 -1.78 -10.97 -11.75
C VAL A 141 -2.69 -12.13 -12.11
N ASP A 142 -3.13 -12.14 -13.36
CA ASP A 142 -3.94 -13.21 -13.91
C ASP A 142 -3.04 -14.10 -14.77
N SER A 143 -2.35 -15.03 -14.11
CA SER A 143 -1.41 -15.96 -14.74
C SER A 143 -1.54 -17.34 -14.10
N PRO A 144 -1.59 -18.42 -14.89
CA PRO A 144 -1.53 -19.79 -14.36
C PRO A 144 -0.25 -20.10 -13.58
N ALA A 145 0.82 -19.31 -13.80
CA ALA A 145 2.06 -19.43 -13.05
C ALA A 145 1.97 -18.76 -11.65
N ASP A 146 1.04 -17.83 -11.44
CA ASP A 146 0.81 -17.22 -10.13
C ASP A 146 -0.18 -18.09 -9.34
N ARG A 147 0.36 -19.01 -8.54
CA ARG A 147 -0.41 -19.95 -7.70
C ARG A 147 -0.85 -19.34 -6.37
N ARG A 148 -0.60 -18.05 -6.13
CA ARG A 148 -0.94 -17.42 -4.86
C ARG A 148 -2.45 -17.38 -4.69
N PRO A 149 -2.97 -17.76 -3.51
CA PRO A 149 -4.38 -17.59 -3.20
C PRO A 149 -4.73 -16.10 -3.23
N SER A 150 -5.93 -15.78 -3.70
CA SER A 150 -6.51 -14.45 -3.52
C SER A 150 -6.84 -14.19 -2.05
N GLU A 151 -6.77 -12.95 -1.60
CA GLU A 151 -7.14 -12.60 -0.23
C GLU A 151 -8.59 -12.99 0.08
N PHE A 152 -9.56 -12.77 -0.83
CA PHE A 152 -10.95 -13.17 -0.57
C PHE A 152 -11.09 -14.67 -0.28
N SER A 153 -10.36 -15.52 -1.02
CA SER A 153 -10.38 -16.97 -0.80
C SER A 153 -9.74 -17.39 0.53
N LEU A 154 -8.77 -16.61 1.03
CA LEU A 154 -8.23 -16.83 2.37
C LEU A 154 -9.22 -16.34 3.44
N LEU A 155 -9.86 -15.20 3.21
CA LEU A 155 -10.87 -14.63 4.11
C LEU A 155 -12.11 -15.53 4.25
N GLU A 156 -12.53 -16.23 3.20
CA GLU A 156 -13.58 -17.26 3.28
C GLU A 156 -13.19 -18.40 4.25
N GLU A 157 -11.94 -18.85 4.22
CA GLU A 157 -11.48 -19.94 5.10
C GLU A 157 -11.25 -19.52 6.55
N VAL A 158 -11.01 -18.23 6.76
CA VAL A 158 -10.80 -17.65 8.10
C VAL A 158 -12.05 -17.00 8.67
N GLU A 159 -13.21 -17.24 8.05
CA GLU A 159 -14.50 -16.77 8.56
C GLU A 159 -14.70 -17.22 10.02
N GLY A 160 -15.14 -16.27 10.84
CA GLY A 160 -15.39 -16.45 12.27
C GLY A 160 -14.14 -16.58 13.14
N LEU A 161 -12.93 -16.52 12.57
CA LEU A 161 -11.69 -16.64 13.33
C LEU A 161 -11.45 -15.37 14.19
N PRO A 162 -11.35 -15.48 15.53
CA PRO A 162 -11.14 -14.33 16.39
C PRO A 162 -9.81 -13.64 16.10
N GLY A 163 -9.85 -12.31 15.96
CA GLY A 163 -8.67 -11.47 15.77
C GLY A 163 -8.20 -11.38 14.32
N VAL A 164 -8.99 -11.85 13.35
CA VAL A 164 -8.75 -11.66 11.91
C VAL A 164 -9.92 -10.91 11.28
N CYS A 165 -9.61 -10.05 10.31
CA CYS A 165 -10.59 -9.30 9.52
C CYS A 165 -11.68 -10.21 8.94
N GLN A 166 -12.92 -9.72 8.93
CA GLN A 166 -14.07 -10.49 8.45
C GLN A 166 -14.60 -9.90 7.14
N MET A 167 -14.65 -10.74 6.11
CA MET A 167 -15.25 -10.41 4.81
C MET A 167 -16.78 -10.58 4.86
N ILE A 168 -17.48 -9.69 4.16
CA ILE A 168 -18.94 -9.75 3.97
C ILE A 168 -19.28 -10.28 2.58
N SER A 169 -18.60 -9.77 1.55
CA SER A 169 -18.77 -10.20 0.17
C SER A 169 -17.54 -9.84 -0.65
N TYR A 170 -17.42 -10.42 -1.84
CA TYR A 170 -16.38 -10.06 -2.81
C TYR A 170 -16.94 -10.07 -4.22
N GLU A 171 -16.23 -9.40 -5.12
CA GLU A 171 -16.45 -9.47 -6.55
C GLU A 171 -15.12 -9.76 -7.23
N ASP A 172 -15.06 -10.88 -7.93
CA ASP A 172 -13.90 -11.23 -8.73
C ASP A 172 -14.06 -10.72 -10.18
N ASN A 173 -12.95 -10.35 -10.80
CA ASN A 173 -12.79 -10.14 -12.23
C ASN A 173 -13.70 -9.04 -12.79
N ARG A 174 -13.81 -7.94 -12.06
CA ARG A 174 -14.63 -6.77 -12.42
C ARG A 174 -14.14 -6.07 -13.70
N ALA A 175 -12.85 -6.21 -13.96
CA ALA A 175 -12.13 -5.67 -15.11
C ALA A 175 -10.79 -6.40 -15.30
N GLN A 176 -10.30 -6.48 -16.54
CA GLN A 176 -8.93 -6.93 -16.83
C GLN A 176 -8.16 -5.88 -17.62
N THR A 177 -6.87 -5.73 -17.34
CA THR A 177 -6.03 -4.75 -18.05
C THR A 177 -5.92 -5.04 -19.55
N ARG A 178 -5.89 -6.32 -19.95
CA ARG A 178 -5.91 -6.70 -21.37
C ARG A 178 -7.15 -6.21 -22.13
N ASP A 179 -8.28 -6.02 -21.43
CA ASP A 179 -9.51 -5.58 -22.09
C ASP A 179 -9.43 -4.12 -22.56
N PHE A 180 -8.57 -3.32 -21.91
CA PHE A 180 -8.40 -1.88 -22.16
C PHE A 180 -7.27 -1.53 -23.13
N ARG A 181 -6.46 -2.53 -23.48
CA ARG A 181 -5.28 -2.45 -24.34
C ARG A 181 -5.56 -3.01 -25.74
N GLY A 182 -4.65 -2.72 -26.67
CA GLY A 182 -4.61 -3.29 -28.03
C GLY A 182 -4.47 -4.81 -28.09
N ASP A 183 -3.91 -5.33 -29.17
CA ASP A 183 -3.53 -6.73 -29.29
C ASP A 183 -2.32 -7.04 -28.40
N THR A 184 -2.62 -7.48 -27.18
CA THR A 184 -1.59 -7.88 -26.21
C THR A 184 -0.88 -9.17 -26.59
N SER A 185 -1.38 -9.94 -27.56
CA SER A 185 -0.74 -11.20 -28.00
C SER A 185 0.52 -10.97 -28.83
N SER A 186 0.64 -9.77 -29.42
CA SER A 186 1.82 -9.32 -30.17
C SER A 186 3.02 -8.97 -29.29
N PHE A 187 2.80 -8.77 -27.99
CA PHE A 187 3.87 -8.34 -27.08
C PHE A 187 4.87 -9.47 -26.81
N PRO A 188 6.18 -9.14 -26.70
CA PRO A 188 7.17 -10.12 -26.28
C PRO A 188 6.81 -10.71 -24.91
N GLN A 189 7.11 -11.99 -24.73
CA GLN A 189 6.85 -12.70 -23.49
C GLN A 189 7.51 -11.97 -22.31
N GLY A 190 6.74 -11.77 -21.23
CA GLY A 190 7.21 -11.10 -20.01
C GLY A 190 7.09 -9.56 -20.01
N VAL A 191 6.81 -8.92 -21.15
CA VAL A 191 6.63 -7.45 -21.22
C VAL A 191 5.30 -7.01 -20.64
N PHE A 192 4.25 -7.82 -20.83
CA PHE A 192 2.91 -7.55 -20.32
C PHE A 192 2.45 -8.67 -19.40
N LEU A 193 2.00 -8.28 -18.21
CA LEU A 193 1.34 -9.17 -17.26
C LEU A 193 -0.10 -8.71 -17.12
N ASN A 194 -1.05 -9.52 -17.61
CA ASN A 194 -2.47 -9.24 -17.41
C ASN A 194 -2.80 -9.22 -15.92
N ARG A 195 -3.70 -8.32 -15.54
CA ARG A 195 -4.21 -8.21 -14.18
C ARG A 195 -5.72 -8.16 -14.18
N ARG A 196 -6.34 -8.81 -13.20
CA ARG A 196 -7.78 -8.72 -12.92
C ARG A 196 -8.03 -7.90 -11.66
N ASN A 197 -9.10 -7.10 -11.68
CA ASN A 197 -9.53 -6.30 -10.55
C ASN A 197 -10.48 -7.09 -9.64
N ILE A 198 -10.24 -7.00 -8.33
CA ILE A 198 -11.04 -7.60 -7.27
C ILE A 198 -11.59 -6.47 -6.39
N ARG A 199 -12.82 -6.65 -5.90
CA ARG A 199 -13.41 -5.87 -4.81
C ARG A 199 -13.74 -6.78 -3.63
N ILE A 200 -13.42 -6.36 -2.41
CA ILE A 200 -13.80 -7.04 -1.17
C ILE A 200 -14.55 -6.04 -0.29
N VAL A 201 -15.73 -6.42 0.20
CA VAL A 201 -16.45 -5.70 1.25
C VAL A 201 -16.16 -6.40 2.57
N MET A 202 -15.63 -5.66 3.54
CA MET A 202 -15.21 -6.19 4.84
C MET A 202 -15.77 -5.34 5.98
N LYS A 203 -15.87 -5.94 7.17
CA LYS A 203 -16.23 -5.21 8.39
C LYS A 203 -15.16 -4.16 8.67
N ALA A 204 -15.58 -2.94 9.04
CA ALA A 204 -14.63 -1.99 9.60
C ALA A 204 -14.24 -2.42 11.02
N HIS A 205 -13.02 -2.10 11.40
CA HIS A 205 -12.50 -2.28 12.75
C HIS A 205 -11.99 -0.93 13.27
N GLY A 206 -11.45 -0.92 14.49
CA GLY A 206 -10.91 0.30 15.10
C GLY A 206 -9.66 0.83 14.37
N PRO A 207 -9.05 1.89 14.90
CA PRO A 207 -7.90 2.54 14.27
C PRO A 207 -6.67 1.63 14.27
N LEU A 208 -5.63 2.04 13.53
CA LEU A 208 -4.34 1.35 13.52
C LEU A 208 -3.78 1.19 14.94
N ILE A 209 -2.97 0.15 15.16
CA ILE A 209 -2.35 -0.12 16.46
C ILE A 209 -1.54 1.07 17.00
N GLU A 210 -1.03 1.90 16.09
CA GLU A 210 -0.33 3.16 16.35
C GLU A 210 -1.18 4.20 17.10
N SER A 211 -2.51 4.10 17.06
CA SER A 211 -3.46 4.99 17.74
C SER A 211 -3.82 4.52 19.16
N PHE A 212 -3.00 3.66 19.77
CA PHE A 212 -3.20 3.21 21.14
C PHE A 212 -3.14 4.39 22.12
N THR A 213 -3.81 4.25 23.26
CA THR A 213 -3.90 5.28 24.30
C THR A 213 -3.31 4.84 25.64
N SER A 214 -3.00 3.55 25.77
CA SER A 214 -2.38 2.98 26.97
C SER A 214 -1.53 1.75 26.62
N ILE A 215 -0.58 1.43 27.50
CA ILE A 215 0.23 0.21 27.39
C ILE A 215 -0.67 -1.03 27.39
N GLU A 216 -1.70 -1.07 28.24
CA GLU A 216 -2.64 -2.19 28.32
C GLU A 216 -3.36 -2.43 26.98
N GLN A 217 -3.84 -1.36 26.34
CA GLN A 217 -4.51 -1.44 25.04
C GLN A 217 -3.55 -1.97 23.97
N LEU A 218 -2.33 -1.44 23.92
CA LEU A 218 -1.29 -1.85 22.97
C LEU A 218 -0.91 -3.32 23.15
N LEU A 219 -0.54 -3.73 24.37
CA LEU A 219 -0.10 -5.09 24.64
C LEU A 219 -1.24 -6.08 24.47
N GLY A 220 -2.46 -5.69 24.84
CA GLY A 220 -3.64 -6.48 24.59
C GLY A 220 -3.88 -6.73 23.11
N ALA A 221 -3.73 -5.69 22.28
CA ALA A 221 -3.88 -5.81 20.84
C ALA A 221 -2.79 -6.67 20.20
N LEU A 222 -1.52 -6.47 20.56
CA LEU A 222 -0.41 -7.28 20.05
C LEU A 222 -0.55 -8.76 20.45
N ARG A 223 -0.91 -9.03 21.71
CA ARG A 223 -1.15 -10.39 22.20
C ARG A 223 -2.26 -11.09 21.42
N ASP A 224 -3.39 -10.42 21.23
CA ASP A 224 -4.53 -11.00 20.50
C ASP A 224 -4.22 -11.14 19.00
N ALA A 225 -3.43 -10.24 18.42
CA ALA A 225 -2.91 -10.40 17.05
C ALA A 225 -1.97 -11.62 16.94
N ILE A 226 -1.05 -11.83 17.89
CA ILE A 226 -0.19 -13.03 17.90
C ILE A 226 -1.02 -14.31 18.04
N ALA A 227 -2.07 -14.29 18.86
CA ALA A 227 -3.00 -15.42 18.98
C ALA A 227 -3.80 -15.67 17.69
N ALA A 228 -4.25 -14.61 17.01
CA ALA A 228 -4.89 -14.70 15.71
C ALA A 228 -3.95 -15.25 14.64
N HIS A 229 -2.67 -14.83 14.65
CA HIS A 229 -1.63 -15.36 13.78
C HIS A 229 -1.39 -16.86 14.04
N LYS A 230 -1.34 -17.32 15.30
CA LYS A 230 -1.30 -18.76 15.63
C LYS A 230 -2.46 -19.52 14.97
N ALA A 231 -3.67 -18.96 15.06
CA ALA A 231 -4.87 -19.58 14.50
C ALA A 231 -4.85 -19.61 12.97
N LEU A 232 -4.29 -18.59 12.31
CA LEU A 232 -4.00 -18.62 10.86
C LEU A 232 -3.04 -19.75 10.51
N VAL A 233 -1.95 -19.91 11.27
CA VAL A 233 -0.96 -20.96 11.02
C VAL A 233 -1.55 -22.36 11.23
N THR A 234 -2.47 -22.54 12.19
CA THR A 234 -3.22 -23.80 12.35
C THR A 234 -4.12 -24.11 11.14
N ARG A 235 -4.53 -23.09 10.37
CA ARG A 235 -5.22 -23.24 9.09
C ARG A 235 -4.26 -23.27 7.89
N ASN A 236 -2.96 -23.45 8.13
CA ASN A 236 -1.90 -23.43 7.11
C ASN A 236 -1.82 -22.11 6.33
N ILE A 237 -1.99 -20.98 7.02
CA ILE A 237 -1.91 -19.64 6.45
C ILE A 237 -0.81 -18.86 7.19
N ILE A 238 0.18 -18.36 6.44
CA ILE A 238 1.22 -17.46 6.96
C ILE A 238 1.02 -16.07 6.36
N HIS A 239 1.13 -15.01 7.16
CA HIS A 239 0.71 -13.65 6.80
C HIS A 239 1.72 -12.92 5.91
N ARG A 240 3.03 -13.01 6.23
CA ARG A 240 4.16 -12.46 5.47
C ARG A 240 4.32 -10.94 5.40
N ASP A 241 3.33 -10.18 5.87
CA ASP A 241 3.42 -8.72 5.96
C ASP A 241 2.93 -8.18 7.32
N ILE A 242 3.36 -8.81 8.42
CA ILE A 242 3.07 -8.28 9.76
C ILE A 242 3.77 -6.92 9.93
N SER A 243 2.97 -5.89 10.16
CA SER A 243 3.44 -4.50 10.34
C SER A 243 2.42 -3.69 11.17
N PRO A 244 2.77 -2.50 11.69
CA PRO A 244 1.81 -1.65 12.40
C PRO A 244 0.62 -1.23 11.54
N ASN A 245 0.77 -1.24 10.21
CA ASN A 245 -0.30 -0.88 9.28
C ASN A 245 -1.34 -1.99 9.10
N ASN A 246 -0.99 -3.23 9.47
CA ASN A 246 -1.82 -4.43 9.27
C ASN A 246 -2.35 -4.99 10.60
N ILE A 247 -2.23 -4.22 11.69
CA ILE A 247 -2.81 -4.55 12.99
C ILE A 247 -3.70 -3.38 13.42
N LEU A 248 -4.99 -3.66 13.61
CA LEU A 248 -5.98 -2.69 14.07
C LEU A 248 -6.33 -2.94 15.53
N LEU A 249 -6.67 -1.86 16.23
CA LEU A 249 -7.29 -1.92 17.55
C LEU A 249 -8.76 -2.30 17.42
N ARG A 250 -9.31 -2.86 18.48
CA ARG A 250 -10.76 -3.01 18.62
C ARG A 250 -11.45 -1.65 18.61
N GLU A 251 -12.64 -1.60 18.03
CA GLU A 251 -13.47 -0.39 17.99
C GLU A 251 -13.89 0.06 19.40
N GLY A 252 -13.83 1.37 19.64
CA GLY A 252 -14.16 1.97 20.92
C GLY A 252 -15.60 1.69 21.35
N GLY A 253 -15.80 1.25 22.59
CA GLY A 253 -17.12 0.93 23.16
C GLY A 253 -17.43 -0.57 23.23
N THR A 254 -16.72 -1.41 22.47
CA THR A 254 -16.84 -2.87 22.59
C THR A 254 -15.92 -3.41 23.70
N LYS A 255 -16.50 -4.05 24.71
CA LYS A 255 -15.73 -4.66 25.83
C LYS A 255 -15.36 -6.12 25.58
N GLU A 256 -16.08 -6.79 24.71
CA GLU A 256 -15.92 -8.20 24.38
C GLU A 256 -15.15 -8.40 23.07
N GLY A 257 -14.57 -9.59 22.90
CA GLY A 257 -13.83 -9.98 21.70
C GLY A 257 -12.33 -9.60 21.73
N PRO A 258 -11.60 -9.89 20.64
CA PRO A 258 -10.17 -9.61 20.52
C PRO A 258 -9.88 -8.11 20.58
N ARG A 259 -8.80 -7.70 21.26
CA ARG A 259 -8.31 -6.32 21.35
C ARG A 259 -7.54 -5.87 20.11
N GLY A 260 -6.99 -6.83 19.36
CA GLY A 260 -6.22 -6.61 18.15
C GLY A 260 -6.75 -7.46 17.01
N ILE A 261 -6.82 -6.87 15.82
CA ILE A 261 -7.32 -7.50 14.60
C ILE A 261 -6.21 -7.44 13.54
N ILE A 262 -5.84 -8.59 12.99
CA ILE A 262 -4.98 -8.69 11.81
C ILE A 262 -5.81 -8.46 10.55
N ILE A 263 -5.30 -7.63 9.65
CA ILE A 263 -5.88 -7.34 8.34
C ILE A 263 -4.86 -7.61 7.22
N ASP A 264 -5.33 -7.60 5.97
CA ASP A 264 -4.50 -7.65 4.75
C ASP A 264 -3.78 -8.99 4.51
N LEU A 265 -4.56 -10.00 4.07
CA LEU A 265 -4.01 -11.31 3.70
C LEU A 265 -3.51 -11.35 2.23
N ASP A 266 -3.34 -10.21 1.57
CA ASP A 266 -2.92 -10.20 0.16
C ASP A 266 -1.50 -10.77 -0.06
N HIS A 267 -0.63 -10.71 0.94
CA HIS A 267 0.72 -11.28 0.88
C HIS A 267 0.81 -12.70 1.44
N ALA A 268 -0.29 -13.19 2.03
CA ALA A 268 -0.30 -14.46 2.71
C ALA A 268 -0.13 -15.65 1.75
N LEU A 269 0.34 -16.77 2.30
CA LEU A 269 0.52 -18.01 1.56
C LEU A 269 -0.17 -19.16 2.26
N ARG A 270 -0.63 -20.11 1.44
CA ARG A 270 -0.96 -21.45 1.91
C ARG A 270 0.32 -22.22 2.14
N THR A 271 0.32 -23.00 3.20
CA THR A 271 1.40 -23.90 3.55
C THR A 271 0.92 -25.35 3.50
N THR A 272 1.86 -26.27 3.36
CA THR A 272 1.62 -27.70 3.61
C THR A 272 2.37 -28.03 4.90
N GLY A 273 1.83 -27.59 6.04
CA GLY A 273 2.49 -27.68 7.35
C GLY A 273 3.09 -26.34 7.83
N PRO A 274 4.16 -26.34 8.65
CA PRO A 274 4.67 -25.12 9.28
C PRO A 274 5.51 -24.21 8.36
N ALA A 275 5.76 -24.65 7.11
CA ALA A 275 6.54 -23.91 6.11
C ALA A 275 5.76 -23.77 4.78
N SER A 276 6.00 -22.65 4.10
CA SER A 276 5.46 -22.33 2.78
C SER A 276 6.08 -23.16 1.66
N GLU A 277 5.37 -23.35 0.54
CA GLU A 277 5.95 -23.88 -0.71
C GLU A 277 6.84 -22.86 -1.45
N VAL A 278 6.84 -21.61 -0.98
CA VAL A 278 7.56 -20.47 -1.57
C VAL A 278 8.75 -20.10 -0.69
N CYS A 279 9.92 -19.99 -1.31
CA CYS A 279 11.14 -19.44 -0.70
C CYS A 279 10.92 -18.03 -0.13
N VAL A 280 11.73 -17.66 0.87
CA VAL A 280 11.80 -16.28 1.33
C VAL A 280 12.19 -15.35 0.19
N ASP A 281 11.61 -14.16 0.17
CA ASP A 281 11.90 -13.13 -0.83
C ASP A 281 12.00 -11.78 -0.13
N PHE A 282 13.21 -11.22 -0.10
CA PHE A 282 13.47 -9.90 0.47
C PHE A 282 12.65 -8.78 -0.20
N LYS A 283 12.05 -8.98 -1.38
CA LYS A 283 11.19 -7.97 -2.01
C LYS A 283 9.74 -7.99 -1.50
N THR A 284 9.35 -9.00 -0.72
CA THR A 284 7.99 -9.16 -0.20
C THR A 284 7.85 -8.65 1.24
N GLY A 285 6.80 -7.89 1.51
CA GLY A 285 6.49 -7.34 2.84
C GLY A 285 7.20 -6.01 3.14
N THR A 286 6.94 -5.47 4.32
CA THR A 286 7.46 -4.17 4.74
C THR A 286 8.90 -4.28 5.27
N ARG A 287 9.88 -3.71 4.55
CA ARG A 287 11.35 -3.78 4.82
C ARG A 287 11.74 -3.70 6.30
N MET A 288 11.19 -2.72 7.01
CA MET A 288 11.49 -2.45 8.42
C MET A 288 11.16 -3.64 9.34
N PHE A 289 10.17 -4.45 8.99
CA PHE A 289 9.62 -5.52 9.83
C PHE A 289 9.99 -6.93 9.34
N GLN A 290 10.63 -7.08 8.18
CA GLN A 290 11.09 -8.38 7.67
C GLN A 290 12.08 -9.08 8.61
N SER A 291 12.02 -10.40 8.69
CA SER A 291 12.94 -11.20 9.51
C SER A 291 14.38 -11.13 9.01
N ALA A 292 15.33 -11.47 9.88
CA ALA A 292 16.74 -11.58 9.49
C ALA A 292 16.94 -12.57 8.33
N MET A 293 16.26 -13.73 8.36
CA MET A 293 16.36 -14.73 7.30
C MET A 293 15.81 -14.23 5.97
N VAL A 294 14.68 -13.51 5.98
CA VAL A 294 14.12 -12.90 4.76
C VAL A 294 15.07 -11.86 4.19
N LEU A 295 15.68 -11.01 5.02
CA LEU A 295 16.63 -10.00 4.55
C LEU A 295 17.92 -10.61 4.00
N LYS A 296 18.46 -11.64 4.67
CA LYS A 296 19.70 -12.33 4.26
C LYS A 296 19.56 -13.04 2.92
N SER A 297 18.34 -13.39 2.49
CA SER A 297 18.08 -14.03 1.19
C SER A 297 18.62 -13.25 -0.02
N CYS A 298 18.84 -11.93 0.10
CA CYS A 298 19.41 -11.12 -0.98
C CYS A 298 20.88 -11.44 -1.30
N GLU A 299 21.60 -12.09 -0.38
CA GLU A 299 23.02 -12.44 -0.49
C GLU A 299 23.25 -13.95 -0.58
N MET A 300 22.19 -14.76 -0.51
CA MET A 300 22.27 -16.21 -0.57
C MET A 300 22.32 -16.72 -2.01
N PHE A 301 23.03 -17.81 -2.24
CA PHE A 301 22.88 -18.60 -3.46
C PHE A 301 21.48 -19.22 -3.54
N PRO A 302 20.86 -19.33 -4.73
CA PRO A 302 19.47 -19.79 -4.88
C PRO A 302 19.14 -21.09 -4.15
N GLU A 303 20.06 -22.05 -4.17
CA GLU A 303 19.91 -23.35 -3.53
C GLU A 303 19.91 -23.29 -1.99
N TYR A 304 20.40 -22.20 -1.39
CA TYR A 304 20.41 -21.96 0.06
C TYR A 304 19.25 -21.10 0.55
N ILE A 305 18.42 -20.55 -0.34
CA ILE A 305 17.28 -19.72 0.08
C ILE A 305 16.22 -20.60 0.74
N PRO A 306 15.94 -20.43 2.06
CA PRO A 306 14.99 -21.28 2.75
C PRO A 306 13.54 -20.94 2.40
N LEU A 307 12.62 -21.81 2.79
CA LEU A 307 11.18 -21.55 2.75
C LEU A 307 10.78 -20.50 3.79
N TYR A 308 9.76 -19.69 3.48
CA TYR A 308 9.18 -18.77 4.45
C TYR A 308 8.37 -19.54 5.50
N ASP A 309 8.49 -19.19 6.79
CA ASP A 309 7.81 -19.88 7.89
C ASP A 309 7.18 -18.92 8.93
N TYR A 310 6.45 -19.49 9.89
CA TYR A 310 5.72 -18.69 10.89
C TYR A 310 6.64 -17.93 11.86
N LEU A 311 7.91 -18.35 12.00
CA LEU A 311 8.87 -17.66 12.87
C LEU A 311 9.29 -16.32 12.27
N ASP A 312 9.27 -16.20 10.95
CA ASP A 312 9.53 -14.93 10.27
C ASP A 312 8.45 -13.88 10.63
N ASP A 313 7.19 -14.30 10.74
CA ASP A 313 6.10 -13.44 11.21
C ASP A 313 6.16 -13.16 12.72
N LEU A 314 6.56 -14.13 13.55
CA LEU A 314 6.79 -13.90 15.00
C LEU A 314 7.93 -12.91 15.25
N GLU A 315 9.01 -12.99 14.46
CA GLU A 315 10.07 -11.99 14.48
C GLU A 315 9.56 -10.61 14.03
N ALA A 316 8.67 -10.54 13.04
CA ALA A 316 8.05 -9.27 12.62
C ALA A 316 7.24 -8.62 13.75
N PHE A 317 6.50 -9.39 14.56
CA PHE A 317 5.82 -8.87 15.76
C PHE A 317 6.79 -8.23 16.78
N PHE A 318 7.98 -8.81 16.95
CA PHE A 318 9.02 -8.19 17.79
C PHE A 318 9.46 -6.84 17.21
N TRP A 319 9.72 -6.76 15.90
CA TRP A 319 10.09 -5.49 15.27
C TRP A 319 8.99 -4.44 15.37
N VAL A 320 7.71 -4.83 15.31
CA VAL A 320 6.57 -3.95 15.59
C VAL A 320 6.62 -3.42 17.03
N LEU A 321 6.82 -4.30 18.02
CA LEU A 321 6.94 -3.89 19.42
C LEU A 321 8.09 -2.90 19.62
N VAL A 322 9.28 -3.18 19.06
CA VAL A 322 10.43 -2.29 19.20
C VAL A 322 10.18 -0.94 18.52
N TYR A 323 9.61 -0.95 17.31
CA TYR A 323 9.21 0.27 16.61
C TYR A 323 8.33 1.15 17.47
N ILE A 324 7.33 0.56 18.15
CA ILE A 324 6.40 1.31 18.98
C ILE A 324 7.12 1.89 20.22
N ILE A 325 7.90 1.08 20.94
CA ILE A 325 8.62 1.53 22.16
C ILE A 325 9.57 2.71 21.86
N ILE A 326 10.26 2.71 20.71
CA ILE A 326 11.19 3.80 20.36
C ILE A 326 10.51 5.01 19.72
N SER A 327 9.26 4.89 19.28
CA SER A 327 8.58 5.94 18.52
C SER A 327 7.44 6.61 19.27
N TYR A 328 6.97 6.00 20.36
CA TYR A 328 5.81 6.45 21.10
C TYR A 328 6.06 6.45 22.60
N ARG A 329 5.34 7.34 23.28
CA ARG A 329 5.15 7.31 24.72
C ARG A 329 4.09 6.25 25.08
N PRO A 330 4.07 5.78 26.33
CA PRO A 330 3.06 4.86 26.86
C PRO A 330 1.60 5.26 26.64
N ASN A 331 1.33 6.55 26.47
CA ASN A 331 -0.01 7.11 26.26
C ASN A 331 -0.38 7.26 24.77
N GLY A 332 0.47 6.81 23.84
CA GLY A 332 0.22 6.91 22.40
C GLY A 332 0.81 8.15 21.72
N ASP A 333 1.36 9.10 22.46
CA ASP A 333 1.96 10.29 21.86
C ASP A 333 3.28 9.94 21.16
N ARG A 334 3.57 10.57 20.02
CA ARG A 334 4.87 10.40 19.35
C ARG A 334 6.01 10.93 20.23
N MET A 335 7.09 10.16 20.34
CA MET A 335 8.32 10.63 20.97
C MET A 335 9.08 11.59 20.05
N PRO A 336 9.83 12.56 20.62
CA PRO A 336 10.80 13.35 19.86
C PRO A 336 11.83 12.44 19.18
N ARG A 337 12.23 12.79 17.96
CA ARG A 337 13.26 12.04 17.24
C ARG A 337 14.58 12.06 18.02
N THR A 338 15.08 10.89 18.36
CA THR A 338 16.40 10.73 19.00
C THR A 338 17.42 10.18 18.01
N GLY A 339 18.70 10.49 18.19
CA GLY A 339 19.76 9.94 17.33
C GLY A 339 19.83 8.41 17.34
N PHE A 340 19.39 7.76 18.42
CA PHE A 340 19.26 6.30 18.47
C PHE A 340 18.11 5.81 17.59
N GLN A 341 16.90 6.33 17.78
CA GLN A 341 15.73 6.01 16.97
C GLN A 341 16.02 6.21 15.48
N ASP A 342 16.55 7.37 15.14
CA ASP A 342 16.87 7.77 13.76
C ASP A 342 17.90 6.83 13.10
N ARG A 343 18.91 6.36 13.84
CA ARG A 343 19.89 5.40 13.31
C ARG A 343 19.29 4.01 13.15
N THR A 344 18.57 3.53 14.16
CA THR A 344 17.93 2.21 14.14
C THR A 344 16.91 2.10 13.01
N MET A 345 16.01 3.09 12.90
CA MET A 345 14.95 3.12 11.90
C MET A 345 15.48 3.26 10.48
N ARG A 346 16.50 4.11 10.28
CA ARG A 346 17.19 4.21 8.98
C ARG A 346 17.87 2.91 8.62
N GLY A 347 18.58 2.28 9.56
CA GLY A 347 19.26 1.00 9.35
C GLY A 347 18.30 -0.09 8.88
N TRP A 348 17.13 -0.20 9.52
CA TRP A 348 16.13 -1.22 9.16
C TRP A 348 15.34 -0.92 7.89
N SER A 349 15.35 0.32 7.41
CA SER A 349 14.60 0.74 6.21
C SER A 349 15.50 0.95 4.99
N GLN A 350 16.78 0.56 5.08
CA GLN A 350 17.73 0.71 3.97
C GLN A 350 17.24 -0.03 2.72
N GLU A 351 17.54 0.55 1.56
CA GLU A 351 17.24 -0.08 0.27
C GLU A 351 18.02 -1.38 0.09
N GLY A 352 19.27 -1.42 0.57
CA GLY A 352 20.10 -2.61 0.64
C GLY A 352 19.66 -3.57 1.76
N PRO A 353 19.05 -4.73 1.46
CA PRO A 353 18.48 -5.61 2.49
C PRO A 353 19.55 -6.21 3.41
N GLY A 354 20.77 -6.44 2.93
CA GLY A 354 21.90 -6.91 3.74
C GLY A 354 22.28 -5.95 4.87
N ILE A 355 22.22 -4.64 4.62
CA ILE A 355 22.49 -3.63 5.68
C ILE A 355 21.41 -3.69 6.76
N ALA A 356 20.14 -3.85 6.36
CA ALA A 356 19.04 -4.01 7.31
C ALA A 356 19.19 -5.31 8.12
N HIS A 357 19.61 -6.41 7.49
CA HIS A 357 19.97 -7.66 8.17
C HIS A 357 21.03 -7.42 9.25
N ASP A 358 22.16 -6.80 8.88
CA ASP A 358 23.29 -6.59 9.81
C ASP A 358 22.93 -5.67 10.97
N CYS A 359 22.11 -4.64 10.72
CA CYS A 359 21.57 -3.77 11.75
C CYS A 359 20.68 -4.55 12.73
N LYS A 360 19.82 -5.46 12.24
CA LYS A 360 18.96 -6.30 13.08
C LYS A 360 19.75 -7.34 13.87
N ARG A 361 20.73 -8.01 13.24
CA ARG A 361 21.64 -8.93 13.94
C ARG A 361 22.40 -8.21 15.04
N SER A 362 22.94 -7.03 14.75
CA SER A 362 23.61 -6.17 15.74
C SER A 362 22.68 -5.80 16.90
N PHE A 363 21.41 -5.48 16.61
CA PHE A 363 20.41 -5.17 17.63
C PHE A 363 20.15 -6.37 18.57
N LEU A 364 20.09 -7.59 18.03
CA LEU A 364 19.83 -8.82 18.77
C LEU A 364 21.05 -9.35 19.56
N ILE A 365 22.26 -9.09 19.09
CA ILE A 365 23.49 -9.65 19.70
C ILE A 365 24.10 -8.71 20.74
N PHE A 366 24.27 -7.42 20.43
CA PHE A 366 25.10 -6.55 21.26
C PHE A 366 24.36 -6.01 22.49
N SER A 367 24.99 -6.14 23.67
CA SER A 367 24.51 -5.57 24.94
C SER A 367 24.47 -4.04 24.94
N SER A 368 25.27 -3.39 24.09
CA SER A 368 25.23 -1.93 23.91
C SER A 368 23.86 -1.45 23.41
N THR A 369 23.18 -2.25 22.60
CA THR A 369 21.81 -1.98 22.14
C THR A 369 20.82 -1.99 23.30
N VAL A 370 20.93 -2.97 24.20
CA VAL A 370 20.10 -3.06 25.42
C VAL A 370 20.32 -1.81 26.28
N TYR A 371 21.57 -1.41 26.48
CA TYR A 371 21.89 -0.19 27.23
C TYR A 371 21.31 1.07 26.56
N ALA A 372 21.49 1.21 25.25
CA ALA A 372 20.99 2.36 24.48
C ALA A 372 19.46 2.43 24.50
N MET A 373 18.78 1.31 24.34
CA MET A 373 17.32 1.21 24.41
C MET A 373 16.81 1.69 25.78
N ARG A 374 17.36 1.15 26.88
CA ARG A 374 16.96 1.52 28.25
C ARG A 374 17.15 3.00 28.54
N LYS A 375 18.17 3.63 27.94
CA LYS A 375 18.49 5.06 28.11
C LYS A 375 17.62 5.99 27.28
N THR A 376 17.04 5.51 26.18
CA THR A 376 16.37 6.35 25.18
C THR A 376 14.85 6.23 25.17
N MET A 377 14.30 5.10 25.62
CA MET A 377 12.86 4.92 25.73
C MET A 377 12.25 5.81 26.82
N ASP A 378 10.97 6.17 26.65
CA ASP A 378 10.21 6.85 27.70
C ASP A 378 10.19 6.01 29.00
N PRO A 379 10.42 6.62 30.19
CA PRO A 379 10.45 5.89 31.46
C PRO A 379 9.21 5.05 31.75
N GLY A 380 8.03 5.39 31.23
CA GLY A 380 6.84 4.58 31.46
C GLY A 380 6.87 3.22 30.75
N TRP A 381 7.76 2.99 29.78
CA TRP A 381 7.99 1.66 29.21
C TRP A 381 8.79 0.71 30.12
N GLN A 382 9.40 1.21 31.20
CA GLN A 382 10.20 0.38 32.11
C GLN A 382 9.39 -0.77 32.73
N VAL A 383 8.07 -0.60 32.89
CA VAL A 383 7.19 -1.62 33.48
C VAL A 383 7.18 -2.95 32.69
N ILE A 384 7.38 -2.89 31.37
CA ILE A 384 7.38 -4.06 30.47
C ILE A 384 8.78 -4.46 29.99
N TYR A 385 9.81 -3.73 30.41
CA TYR A 385 11.13 -3.80 29.79
C TYR A 385 11.82 -5.15 30.02
N ASP A 386 11.92 -5.56 31.29
CA ASP A 386 12.65 -6.77 31.66
C ASP A 386 11.87 -8.03 31.24
N ASP A 387 10.57 -8.08 31.52
CA ASP A 387 9.76 -9.27 31.30
C ASP A 387 9.41 -9.46 29.81
N LEU A 388 8.90 -8.43 29.13
CA LEU A 388 8.45 -8.54 27.75
C LEU A 388 9.53 -8.20 26.73
N PHE A 389 10.14 -7.01 26.81
CA PHE A 389 11.10 -6.59 25.78
C PHE A 389 12.36 -7.47 25.76
N LEU A 390 13.03 -7.68 26.90
CA LEU A 390 14.21 -8.55 26.96
C LEU A 390 13.87 -10.02 26.74
N GLY A 391 12.73 -10.49 27.27
CA GLY A 391 12.25 -11.85 27.04
C GLY A 391 12.00 -12.14 25.56
N PHE A 392 11.31 -11.23 24.86
CA PHE A 392 10.98 -11.40 23.44
C PHE A 392 12.22 -11.20 22.56
N ARG A 393 13.09 -10.23 22.89
CA ARG A 393 14.40 -10.08 22.22
C ARG A 393 15.25 -11.35 22.33
N THR A 394 15.25 -11.98 23.50
CA THR A 394 15.95 -13.25 23.73
C THR A 394 15.37 -14.35 22.87
N PHE A 395 14.04 -14.51 22.86
CA PHE A 395 13.37 -15.46 21.98
C PHE A 395 13.74 -15.26 20.50
N VAL A 396 13.67 -14.03 19.98
CA VAL A 396 14.00 -13.73 18.58
C VAL A 396 15.47 -14.02 18.27
N ARG A 397 16.38 -13.68 19.18
CA ARG A 397 17.80 -14.01 19.02
C ARG A 397 17.99 -15.53 18.95
N ASP A 398 17.38 -16.27 19.88
CA ASP A 398 17.52 -17.73 19.98
C ASP A 398 17.02 -18.41 18.68
N ILE A 399 15.84 -18.04 18.16
CA ILE A 399 15.33 -18.59 16.89
C ILE A 399 16.19 -18.18 15.69
N THR A 400 16.75 -16.97 15.67
CA THR A 400 17.59 -16.49 14.57
C THR A 400 18.91 -17.27 14.53
N ASP A 401 19.55 -17.45 15.70
CA ASP A 401 20.81 -18.17 15.81
C ASP A 401 20.64 -19.65 15.46
N GLU A 402 19.53 -20.27 15.87
CA GLU A 402 19.22 -21.65 15.51
C GLU A 402 18.92 -21.81 14.01
N LYS A 403 18.13 -20.92 13.41
CA LYS A 403 17.91 -20.92 11.94
C LYS A 403 19.22 -20.74 11.18
N ASP A 404 20.08 -19.81 11.60
CA ASP A 404 21.39 -19.56 10.96
C ASP A 404 22.31 -20.78 11.07
N SER A 405 22.31 -21.47 12.21
CA SER A 405 23.07 -22.72 12.40
C SER A 405 22.55 -23.84 11.50
N LEU A 406 21.22 -24.06 11.47
CA LEU A 406 20.59 -25.12 10.67
C LEU A 406 20.77 -24.90 9.16
N LEU A 407 20.78 -23.64 8.72
CA LEU A 407 20.90 -23.26 7.32
C LEU A 407 22.11 -23.91 6.62
N TYR A 408 23.24 -24.04 7.32
CA TYR A 408 24.49 -24.57 6.77
C TYR A 408 24.86 -25.97 7.28
N THR A 409 24.26 -26.45 8.36
CA THR A 409 24.63 -27.74 9.00
C THR A 409 23.64 -28.86 8.71
N SER A 410 22.37 -28.55 8.42
CA SER A 410 21.29 -29.53 8.23
C SER A 410 20.86 -29.65 6.76
N CYS A 411 21.85 -29.73 5.87
CA CYS A 411 21.64 -29.91 4.43
C CYS A 411 21.40 -31.38 4.11
N THR A 412 20.15 -31.76 3.86
CA THR A 412 19.84 -33.08 3.27
C THR A 412 19.90 -32.96 1.76
N GLU A 413 20.76 -33.73 1.10
CA GLU A 413 20.75 -33.87 -0.36
C GLU A 413 19.62 -34.81 -0.77
N LEU A 414 18.78 -34.35 -1.70
CA LEU A 414 17.75 -35.13 -2.35
C LEU A 414 18.41 -36.07 -3.39
N PRO A 415 17.72 -37.13 -3.83
CA PRO A 415 18.26 -38.10 -4.80
C PRO A 415 18.72 -37.49 -6.13
N ASP A 416 18.25 -36.28 -6.48
CA ASP A 416 18.64 -35.53 -7.67
C ASP A 416 19.86 -34.60 -7.45
N GLY A 417 20.48 -34.64 -6.27
CA GLY A 417 21.63 -33.82 -5.89
C GLY A 417 21.27 -32.39 -5.46
N THR A 418 19.98 -32.03 -5.42
CA THR A 418 19.53 -30.73 -4.89
C THR A 418 19.41 -30.78 -3.36
N LEU A 419 19.45 -29.62 -2.70
CA LEU A 419 19.26 -29.56 -1.25
C LEU A 419 17.78 -29.54 -0.90
N ALA A 420 17.39 -30.32 0.11
CA ALA A 420 16.04 -30.34 0.64
C ALA A 420 15.63 -28.93 1.12
N PRO A 421 14.45 -28.43 0.70
CA PRO A 421 13.98 -27.11 1.13
C PRO A 421 13.67 -27.01 2.63
N SER A 422 13.20 -28.10 3.26
CA SER A 422 12.90 -28.13 4.70
C SER A 422 14.18 -28.32 5.51
N ARG A 423 14.84 -27.19 5.82
CA ARG A 423 16.03 -27.14 6.70
C ARG A 423 15.69 -26.89 8.16
N PHE A 424 14.47 -26.42 8.41
CA PHE A 424 14.03 -25.93 9.70
C PHE A 424 13.05 -26.87 10.40
N GLU A 425 12.82 -28.08 9.88
CA GLU A 425 11.91 -29.07 10.48
C GLU A 425 12.08 -29.20 12.02
N PRO A 426 13.31 -29.32 12.58
CA PRO A 426 13.48 -29.49 14.03
C PRO A 426 13.00 -28.29 14.85
N ILE A 427 13.24 -27.07 14.36
CA ILE A 427 12.78 -25.86 15.03
C ILE A 427 11.29 -25.65 14.80
N LEU A 428 10.80 -25.88 13.59
CA LEU A 428 9.39 -25.65 13.22
C LEU A 428 8.42 -26.60 13.93
N ALA A 429 8.87 -27.82 14.29
CA ALA A 429 8.09 -28.78 15.07
C ALA A 429 7.67 -28.25 16.47
N ARG A 430 8.34 -27.22 17.00
CA ARG A 430 8.06 -26.62 18.31
C ARG A 430 7.06 -25.46 18.27
N ILE A 431 6.14 -25.48 17.30
CA ILE A 431 5.18 -24.40 17.06
C ILE A 431 4.40 -23.98 18.31
N ASP A 432 3.85 -24.94 19.06
CA ASP A 432 3.10 -24.62 20.27
C ASP A 432 3.98 -23.99 21.34
N ASP A 433 5.19 -24.50 21.54
CA ASP A 433 6.14 -23.96 22.52
C ASP A 433 6.53 -22.51 22.19
N HIS A 434 6.74 -22.22 20.90
CA HIS A 434 7.09 -20.87 20.44
C HIS A 434 5.97 -19.87 20.72
N TYR A 435 4.73 -20.17 20.30
CA TYR A 435 3.60 -19.28 20.58
C TYR A 435 3.31 -19.17 22.07
N ASN A 436 3.34 -20.29 22.81
CA ASN A 436 3.08 -20.28 24.25
C ASN A 436 4.12 -19.43 24.99
N ARG A 437 5.40 -19.53 24.61
CA ARG A 437 6.47 -18.69 25.17
C ARG A 437 6.20 -17.21 24.90
N VAL A 438 5.92 -16.82 23.65
CA VAL A 438 5.69 -15.41 23.31
C VAL A 438 4.43 -14.86 23.98
N LEU A 439 3.31 -15.58 23.93
CA LEU A 439 2.05 -15.17 24.56
C LEU A 439 2.20 -15.01 26.07
N ALA A 440 2.92 -15.91 26.74
CA ALA A 440 3.17 -15.83 28.17
C ALA A 440 3.94 -14.55 28.56
N LEU A 441 4.85 -14.06 27.72
CA LEU A 441 5.56 -12.78 27.97
C LEU A 441 4.57 -11.60 27.99
N PHE A 442 3.59 -11.59 27.09
CA PHE A 442 2.54 -10.56 27.07
C PHE A 442 1.59 -10.70 28.26
N ASP A 443 1.21 -11.92 28.62
CA ASP A 443 0.32 -12.18 29.76
C ASP A 443 0.96 -11.69 31.07
N VAL A 444 2.23 -12.02 31.33
CA VAL A 444 2.98 -11.53 32.51
C VAL A 444 3.08 -10.00 32.52
N ALA A 445 3.35 -9.37 31.37
CA ALA A 445 3.42 -7.92 31.28
C ALA A 445 2.06 -7.25 31.55
N LEU A 446 0.96 -7.82 31.04
CA LEU A 446 -0.39 -7.33 31.28
C LEU A 446 -0.79 -7.46 32.76
N GLU A 447 -0.49 -8.59 33.41
CA GLU A 447 -0.73 -8.78 34.85
C GLU A 447 0.03 -7.75 35.69
N LYS A 448 1.28 -7.46 35.33
CA LYS A 448 2.10 -6.45 36.00
C LYS A 448 1.52 -5.03 35.85
N ILE A 449 1.00 -4.68 34.67
CA ILE A 449 0.32 -3.39 34.45
C ILE A 449 -0.96 -3.28 35.28
N ALA A 450 -1.73 -4.36 35.36
CA ALA A 450 -2.97 -4.42 36.15
C ALA A 450 -2.69 -4.22 37.65
N THR A 451 -1.60 -4.78 38.17
CA THR A 451 -1.20 -4.63 39.58
C THR A 451 -0.59 -3.26 39.90
N CYS A 452 0.07 -2.61 38.94
CA CYS A 452 0.62 -1.26 39.11
C CYS A 452 -0.41 -0.13 38.99
N SER A 453 -1.61 -0.41 38.49
CA SER A 453 -2.71 0.55 38.39
C SER A 453 -3.67 0.36 39.58
N PRO A 454 -3.59 1.15 40.67
CA PRO A 454 -4.52 0.99 41.77
C PRO A 454 -5.94 1.28 41.30
N THR A 455 -6.82 0.28 41.45
CA THR A 455 -8.26 0.40 41.30
C THR A 455 -8.76 1.56 42.17
N ILE A 456 -9.10 2.70 41.57
CA ILE A 456 -9.79 3.78 42.26
C ILE A 456 -11.20 3.25 42.55
N ALA A 457 -11.45 2.84 43.80
CA ALA A 457 -12.80 2.63 44.30
C ALA A 457 -13.59 3.95 44.17
N PRO A 458 -14.86 3.93 43.74
CA PRO A 458 -15.66 5.14 43.64
C PRO A 458 -15.94 5.67 45.05
N GLY A 459 -15.23 6.73 45.44
CA GLY A 459 -15.54 7.52 46.62
C GLY A 459 -16.86 8.28 46.44
N PRO A 460 -17.59 8.58 47.53
CA PRO A 460 -18.96 9.08 47.46
C PRO A 460 -19.02 10.44 46.76
N SER A 461 -19.96 10.54 45.82
CA SER A 461 -20.28 11.74 45.06
C SER A 461 -20.68 12.90 45.97
N ASN A 462 -19.84 13.93 46.04
CA ASN A 462 -20.27 15.26 46.45
C ASN A 462 -20.56 16.09 45.18
N PRO A 463 -21.69 16.81 45.12
CA PRO A 463 -22.07 17.57 43.93
C PRO A 463 -21.15 18.78 43.73
N PRO A 464 -20.87 19.18 42.46
CA PRO A 464 -19.95 20.26 42.18
C PRO A 464 -20.59 21.63 42.44
N THR A 465 -19.98 22.40 43.34
CA THR A 465 -20.22 23.83 43.51
C THR A 465 -19.53 24.58 42.37
N GLN A 466 -20.30 25.25 41.51
CA GLN A 466 -19.79 26.16 40.49
C GLN A 466 -19.14 27.40 41.13
N PRO A 467 -17.97 27.86 40.63
CA PRO A 467 -17.56 29.25 40.77
C PRO A 467 -17.87 30.06 39.51
N ALA A 468 -18.26 31.29 39.75
CA ALA A 468 -18.84 32.25 38.82
C ALA A 468 -17.93 32.69 37.66
N PHE A 469 -18.59 33.00 36.55
CA PHE A 469 -18.06 33.72 35.41
C PHE A 469 -17.73 35.18 35.77
N THR A 470 -16.56 35.64 35.34
CA THR A 470 -16.29 37.05 35.05
C THR A 470 -15.48 37.16 33.76
N PRO A 471 -15.90 37.96 32.76
CA PRO A 471 -15.21 38.07 31.48
C PRO A 471 -14.33 39.33 31.37
N ALA A 472 -13.21 39.21 30.63
CA ALA A 472 -12.59 40.20 29.72
C ALA A 472 -11.05 40.03 29.64
N PRO A 473 -10.33 40.57 28.62
CA PRO A 473 -10.74 40.93 27.27
C PRO A 473 -9.85 40.29 26.16
N LEU A 474 -10.28 40.45 24.91
CA LEU A 474 -9.53 40.12 23.70
C LEU A 474 -8.14 40.78 23.65
N SER A 475 -7.13 39.98 23.30
CA SER A 475 -5.89 40.47 22.70
C SER A 475 -5.61 39.67 21.43
N THR A 476 -5.64 40.39 20.32
CA THR A 476 -5.21 39.98 18.99
C THR A 476 -3.72 39.74 18.98
N ASN A 477 -3.26 38.59 18.49
CA ASN A 477 -2.02 38.53 17.72
C ASN A 477 -2.02 37.33 16.76
N SER A 478 -1.81 37.70 15.51
CA SER A 478 -1.54 36.88 14.33
C SER A 478 -0.39 35.91 14.54
N GLY A 479 -0.62 34.63 14.22
CA GLY A 479 0.39 33.57 14.21
C GLY A 479 0.33 32.81 12.89
N HIS A 480 1.49 32.71 12.25
CA HIS A 480 1.76 32.18 10.92
C HIS A 480 1.28 30.75 10.67
N ALA A 481 0.98 30.51 9.39
CA ALA A 481 0.74 29.21 8.76
C ALA A 481 1.82 28.18 9.15
N SER A 482 1.36 27.05 9.68
CA SER A 482 2.16 25.86 9.95
C SER A 482 2.22 25.00 8.68
N ASP A 483 3.37 25.01 8.02
CA ASP A 483 3.77 24.00 7.05
C ASP A 483 3.84 22.62 7.72
N SER A 484 3.07 21.68 7.18
CA SER A 484 3.13 20.26 7.51
C SER A 484 3.94 19.54 6.44
N PRO A 485 5.08 18.90 6.74
CA PRO A 485 5.67 17.95 5.80
C PRO A 485 5.18 16.54 6.11
N SER A 486 4.44 15.98 5.16
CA SER A 486 4.09 14.57 5.02
C SER A 486 5.35 13.69 5.07
N VAL A 487 5.40 12.73 5.98
CA VAL A 487 6.49 11.74 6.03
C VAL A 487 6.22 10.67 4.98
N ALA A 488 7.18 10.53 4.07
CA ALA A 488 7.19 9.60 2.95
C ALA A 488 7.07 8.14 3.39
N THR A 489 6.07 7.45 2.86
CA THR A 489 6.06 5.99 2.70
C THR A 489 7.10 5.60 1.65
N SER A 490 8.18 4.96 2.07
CA SER A 490 9.20 4.40 1.19
C SER A 490 8.61 3.28 0.33
N THR A 491 8.34 3.59 -0.94
CA THR A 491 8.01 2.64 -2.00
C THR A 491 9.30 2.07 -2.57
N THR A 492 9.45 0.75 -2.54
CA THR A 492 10.53 0.03 -3.22
C THR A 492 10.41 0.28 -4.73
N THR A 493 11.27 1.14 -5.28
CA THR A 493 11.41 1.36 -6.72
C THR A 493 12.18 0.19 -7.33
N VAL A 494 11.52 -0.56 -8.21
CA VAL A 494 12.21 -1.36 -9.23
C VAL A 494 12.05 -0.59 -10.53
N GLU A 495 13.05 0.23 -10.84
CA GLU A 495 13.21 0.82 -12.17
C GLU A 495 14.15 -0.07 -12.97
N GLU A 496 13.62 -0.69 -14.02
CA GLU A 496 14.39 -0.96 -15.23
C GLU A 496 13.41 -0.94 -16.42
N ALA A 497 13.30 0.23 -17.05
CA ALA A 497 12.78 0.34 -18.40
C ALA A 497 13.94 0.02 -19.34
N ILE A 498 13.99 -1.22 -19.82
CA ILE A 498 14.95 -1.64 -20.83
C ILE A 498 14.53 -1.01 -22.17
N LEU A 499 15.23 0.05 -22.57
CA LEU A 499 15.26 0.54 -23.95
C LEU A 499 16.42 -0.17 -24.65
N VAL A 500 16.15 -1.23 -25.42
CA VAL A 500 17.18 -1.87 -26.27
C VAL A 500 16.98 -1.40 -27.71
N GLU A 501 17.82 -0.45 -28.14
CA GLU A 501 18.13 -0.25 -29.54
C GLU A 501 19.18 -1.27 -29.98
N LYS A 502 18.92 -1.97 -31.10
CA LYS A 502 19.89 -2.84 -31.78
C LYS A 502 20.84 -1.98 -32.61
N THR A 503 22.14 -2.08 -32.36
CA THR A 503 23.16 -1.79 -33.39
C THR A 503 24.20 -2.90 -33.43
N SER A 504 24.45 -3.36 -34.65
CA SER A 504 25.34 -4.44 -35.05
C SER A 504 26.84 -4.14 -34.85
N THR A 505 27.57 -5.14 -34.34
CA THR A 505 28.95 -5.61 -34.67
C THR A 505 29.67 -4.86 -35.81
N SER A 506 30.98 -4.50 -35.80
CA SER A 506 32.21 -5.06 -35.20
C SER A 506 33.42 -4.06 -35.39
N PRO A 507 34.74 -4.41 -35.25
CA PRO A 507 35.60 -4.01 -34.11
C PRO A 507 36.94 -3.32 -34.50
N LEU A 508 37.84 -3.15 -33.50
CA LEU A 508 39.26 -2.72 -33.52
C LEU A 508 39.47 -1.18 -33.52
N ASP A 509 40.43 -0.55 -32.83
CA ASP A 509 41.61 -1.02 -32.09
C ASP A 509 42.21 0.13 -31.23
N THR A 510 42.83 -0.24 -30.10
CA THR A 510 44.00 0.38 -29.43
C THR A 510 44.10 1.87 -29.01
N LYS A 511 44.51 2.01 -27.74
CA LYS A 511 45.55 2.90 -27.16
C LYS A 511 45.26 4.38 -26.81
N SER A 512 45.17 4.57 -25.49
CA SER A 512 46.14 5.31 -24.64
C SER A 512 46.04 6.83 -24.44
N VAL A 513 46.34 7.17 -23.17
CA VAL A 513 46.97 8.39 -22.63
C VAL A 513 46.05 9.52 -22.12
N CYS A 514 46.21 9.75 -20.81
CA CYS A 514 45.83 10.92 -20.03
C CYS A 514 46.35 12.24 -20.61
N ALA A 515 45.56 13.31 -20.50
CA ALA A 515 46.07 14.60 -20.04
C ALA A 515 44.93 15.54 -19.63
N SER A 516 45.07 16.04 -18.41
CA SER A 516 44.47 17.25 -17.84
C SER A 516 44.66 18.48 -18.72
N SER A 517 43.69 19.40 -18.74
CA SER A 517 43.93 20.80 -18.36
C SER A 517 42.66 21.63 -18.30
N SER A 518 42.61 22.42 -17.23
CA SER A 518 41.71 23.50 -16.88
C SER A 518 41.94 24.78 -17.69
N SER A 519 40.88 25.53 -17.98
CA SER A 519 40.74 27.00 -17.80
C SER A 519 39.43 27.43 -18.50
N SER A 520 38.38 27.89 -17.82
CA SER A 520 38.17 29.23 -17.24
C SER A 520 38.39 30.38 -18.22
N HIS A 521 37.31 30.94 -18.77
CA HIS A 521 37.16 32.38 -18.94
C HIS A 521 35.69 32.78 -19.02
N ALA A 522 35.30 33.67 -18.11
CA ALA A 522 34.07 34.43 -18.12
C ALA A 522 34.34 35.80 -18.73
N ALA A 523 33.41 36.33 -19.51
CA ALA A 523 33.25 37.77 -19.72
C ALA A 523 31.80 38.09 -20.08
N ASN A 524 31.17 38.91 -19.23
CA ASN A 524 29.92 39.62 -19.45
C ASN A 524 30.04 40.63 -20.61
N LEU A 525 28.94 40.98 -21.28
CA LEU A 525 28.30 42.31 -21.16
C LEU A 525 27.11 42.53 -22.13
N SER A 526 26.08 43.20 -21.57
CA SER A 526 25.19 44.23 -22.17
C SER A 526 24.06 43.86 -23.17
N THR A 527 22.84 44.09 -22.69
CA THR A 527 21.55 44.46 -23.36
C THR A 527 21.60 45.91 -23.91
N PRO A 528 20.71 46.42 -24.82
CA PRO A 528 19.24 46.44 -24.67
C PRO A 528 18.33 46.35 -25.94
N HIS A 529 17.01 46.22 -25.66
CA HIS A 529 15.83 46.14 -26.54
C HIS A 529 15.61 47.33 -27.51
N PRO A 530 14.66 47.25 -28.47
CA PRO A 530 13.26 47.64 -28.19
C PRO A 530 12.15 46.78 -28.87
N ARG A 531 10.97 46.75 -28.23
CA ARG A 531 9.65 46.33 -28.77
C ARG A 531 9.12 47.33 -29.83
N PRO A 532 8.03 46.97 -30.53
CA PRO A 532 6.93 47.91 -30.74
C PRO A 532 5.56 47.39 -30.27
N LYS A 533 4.69 48.36 -29.94
CA LYS A 533 3.27 48.27 -29.52
C LYS A 533 2.33 48.75 -30.64
N ARG A 534 1.03 48.42 -30.46
CA ARG A 534 -0.22 48.95 -31.08
C ARG A 534 -0.65 48.22 -32.38
N ARG A 535 -1.94 47.95 -32.63
CA ARG A 535 -3.18 48.70 -32.32
C ARG A 535 -4.43 47.80 -32.42
N SER A 536 -5.47 48.20 -31.70
CA SER A 536 -6.85 47.68 -31.61
C SER A 536 -7.70 47.84 -32.89
N LYS A 537 -8.78 47.03 -33.02
CA LYS A 537 -10.11 47.46 -33.49
C LYS A 537 -11.20 46.42 -33.18
N GLU A 538 -12.32 46.94 -32.67
CA GLU A 538 -13.61 46.31 -32.37
C GLU A 538 -14.40 45.99 -33.65
N ALA A 539 -15.35 45.04 -33.55
CA ALA A 539 -16.60 45.03 -34.32
C ALA A 539 -17.66 44.20 -33.56
N GLU A 540 -18.63 44.88 -32.97
CA GLU A 540 -19.99 44.39 -32.67
C GLU A 540 -20.85 44.39 -33.97
N LEU A 541 -22.04 43.78 -33.87
CA LEU A 541 -23.23 43.70 -34.76
C LEU A 541 -23.59 42.20 -34.96
N ASP A 542 -24.81 41.69 -34.78
CA ASP A 542 -26.09 42.22 -34.30
C ASP A 542 -27.00 41.02 -33.99
N ASP A 543 -27.98 41.23 -33.09
CA ASP A 543 -29.09 40.34 -32.76
C ASP A 543 -30.06 40.15 -33.95
N GLU A 544 -30.46 38.90 -34.24
CA GLU A 544 -31.80 38.63 -34.77
C GLU A 544 -32.45 37.44 -34.05
N LEU A 545 -33.45 37.77 -33.23
CA LEU A 545 -34.46 36.88 -32.66
C LEU A 545 -35.41 36.38 -33.75
N SER A 546 -35.56 35.05 -33.88
CA SER A 546 -36.79 34.46 -34.40
C SER A 546 -37.31 33.35 -33.47
N LYS A 547 -38.58 33.48 -33.09
CA LYS A 547 -39.36 32.52 -32.29
C LYS A 547 -40.04 31.54 -33.25
N ASP A 548 -39.87 30.23 -33.06
CA ASP A 548 -40.97 29.31 -32.70
C ASP A 548 -40.49 27.86 -32.41
N PRO A 549 -41.17 27.10 -31.52
CA PRO A 549 -40.69 25.84 -30.96
C PRO A 549 -41.30 24.62 -31.67
N LYS A 550 -40.46 23.69 -32.12
CA LYS A 550 -40.88 22.31 -32.39
C LYS A 550 -39.95 21.32 -31.72
N ARG A 551 -40.49 20.64 -30.71
CA ARG A 551 -39.98 19.43 -30.08
C ARG A 551 -39.32 18.52 -31.13
N ARG A 552 -38.01 18.34 -31.04
CA ARG A 552 -37.35 17.12 -31.55
C ARG A 552 -37.09 16.22 -30.36
N CYS A 553 -37.66 15.02 -30.40
CA CYS A 553 -37.24 13.94 -29.51
C CYS A 553 -35.70 13.81 -29.58
N PRO A 554 -35.00 13.58 -28.45
CA PRO A 554 -33.58 13.30 -28.50
C PRO A 554 -33.36 12.03 -29.34
N PRO A 555 -32.29 11.96 -30.15
CA PRO A 555 -31.99 10.77 -30.93
C PRO A 555 -31.87 9.57 -30.00
N SER A 556 -32.45 8.44 -30.42
CA SER A 556 -32.48 7.21 -29.61
C SER A 556 -31.07 6.81 -29.16
N ARG A 557 -30.95 6.28 -27.93
CA ARG A 557 -29.70 5.75 -27.31
C ARG A 557 -28.92 4.73 -28.18
N ARG A 558 -29.48 4.31 -29.32
CA ARG A 558 -28.87 3.39 -30.29
C ARG A 558 -27.83 4.06 -31.20
N GLN A 559 -28.07 5.30 -31.66
CA GLN A 559 -27.14 6.01 -32.56
C GLN A 559 -25.85 6.46 -31.86
N PHE A 560 -25.88 6.70 -30.55
CA PHE A 560 -24.67 7.05 -29.78
C PHE A 560 -23.79 5.84 -29.45
N ARG A 561 -24.36 4.63 -29.32
CA ARG A 561 -23.58 3.38 -29.16
C ARG A 561 -22.79 3.06 -30.43
N GLU A 562 -23.35 3.36 -31.60
CA GLU A 562 -22.71 3.12 -32.90
C GLU A 562 -21.51 4.03 -33.19
N ILE A 563 -21.41 5.21 -32.57
CA ILE A 563 -20.26 6.12 -32.74
C ILE A 563 -19.18 5.87 -31.70
N LEU A 564 -19.56 5.58 -30.45
CA LEU A 564 -18.62 5.48 -29.33
C LEU A 564 -17.95 4.11 -29.20
N GLY A 565 -18.65 3.02 -29.55
CA GLY A 565 -18.05 1.68 -29.63
C GLY A 565 -16.84 1.63 -30.58
N PRO A 566 -16.95 2.18 -31.81
CA PRO A 566 -15.81 2.32 -32.71
C PRO A 566 -14.68 3.18 -32.17
N VAL A 567 -14.95 4.19 -31.34
CA VAL A 567 -13.89 5.04 -30.79
C VAL A 567 -13.05 4.29 -29.76
N TYR A 568 -13.66 3.46 -28.93
CA TYR A 568 -12.90 2.58 -28.03
C TYR A 568 -12.08 1.56 -28.80
N GLN A 569 -12.69 0.88 -29.78
CA GLN A 569 -11.98 -0.09 -30.63
C GLN A 569 -10.91 0.59 -31.49
N PHE A 570 -11.11 1.86 -31.87
CA PHE A 570 -10.13 2.66 -32.59
C PHE A 570 -8.95 3.04 -31.69
N CYS A 571 -9.19 3.52 -30.47
CA CYS A 571 -8.14 3.78 -29.50
C CYS A 571 -7.36 2.49 -29.17
N ARG A 572 -8.06 1.35 -29.14
CA ARG A 572 -7.47 0.03 -28.97
C ARG A 572 -6.57 -0.34 -30.16
N ALA A 573 -7.08 -0.20 -31.39
CA ALA A 573 -6.35 -0.46 -32.63
C ALA A 573 -5.21 0.52 -32.92
N LEU A 574 -5.25 1.74 -32.39
CA LEU A 574 -4.13 2.69 -32.49
C LEU A 574 -2.94 2.29 -31.60
N LEU A 575 -3.20 1.45 -30.59
CA LEU A 575 -2.19 0.91 -29.69
C LEU A 575 -1.67 -0.47 -30.16
N GLU A 576 -2.26 -1.03 -31.21
CA GLU A 576 -1.72 -2.14 -32.02
C GLU A 576 -0.69 -1.60 -33.01
#